data_AF-A0A7J6J660-F1
#
_entry.id   AF-A0A7J6J660-F1
#
_cell.length_a   1.000
_cell.length_b   1.000
_cell.length_c   1.000
_cell.angle_alpha   90.00
_cell.angle_beta   90.00
_cell.angle_gamma   90.00
#
_symmetry.space_group_name_H-M   'P 1'
#
loop_
_entity.id
_entity.type
_entity.pdbx_description
1 polymer ?
#
loop_
_entity_poly.entity_id
_entity_poly.type
_entity_poly.pdbx_seq_one_letter_code
_entity_poly.pdbx_strand_id
1 'polypeptide(L)'
;MPVIPTLLERDKEYYALDFSSNLPPGTDTVDQLDNNQRQPRPPSEPHRSVPEWPPEEERKGKWISAYLNTLDPETEYDQIIKTANFFSGNTFAVAMGYCSTFVMLTQPPGGAAAIHFGARAFKRPHRRFYKTADQLLDWMWYGSASEETKRGIEAVNRLHKTIWKNTPEAFSNPPEGQMSVIGSAVFETYLRKLVGAKNQMPHPHVAAAWPAWAERVLAQFRTEPADGSRSFGVNFPRTWDELEGFYRWFQDLPFDKWTNSEDREKGHAIAEAFVNQFSTLWFPK
;
A
#
# COMPACT_ATOMS: atom_id res chain seq x y z
N MET A 1 -5.77 -33.94 9.73
CA MET A 1 -5.34 -32.61 9.29
C MET A 1 -3.89 -32.74 8.82
N PRO A 2 -3.50 -32.13 7.69
CA PRO A 2 -2.10 -32.15 7.26
C PRO A 2 -1.22 -31.52 8.36
N VAL A 3 -0.03 -32.10 8.58
CA VAL A 3 0.92 -31.62 9.59
C VAL A 3 1.49 -30.28 9.12
N ILE A 4 1.40 -29.25 9.96
CA ILE A 4 1.98 -27.94 9.66
C ILE A 4 3.49 -28.02 9.90
N PRO A 5 4.34 -27.66 8.91
CA PRO A 5 5.79 -27.69 9.07
C PRO A 5 6.27 -26.66 10.11
N THR A 6 7.27 -27.04 10.89
CA THR A 6 7.99 -26.14 11.80
C THR A 6 8.70 -25.04 11.02
N LEU A 7 9.11 -23.97 11.70
CA LEU A 7 9.85 -22.87 11.05
C LEU A 7 11.12 -23.33 10.30
N LEU A 8 11.76 -24.42 10.75
CA LEU A 8 12.95 -24.99 10.11
C LEU A 8 12.63 -25.86 8.90
N GLU A 9 11.37 -26.30 8.76
CA GLU A 9 10.89 -27.18 7.69
C GLU A 9 10.15 -26.39 6.59
N ARG A 10 9.91 -25.10 6.79
CA ARG A 10 9.30 -24.23 5.78
C ARG A 10 10.31 -23.93 4.69
N ASP A 11 9.98 -24.30 3.47
CA ASP A 11 10.75 -23.97 2.27
C ASP A 11 10.20 -22.70 1.60
N LYS A 12 10.80 -22.36 0.45
CA LYS A 12 10.47 -21.17 -0.33
C LYS A 12 9.03 -21.14 -0.86
N GLU A 13 8.33 -22.28 -0.86
CA GLU A 13 7.00 -22.43 -1.45
C GLU A 13 5.90 -22.29 -0.38
N TYR A 14 6.27 -22.25 0.90
CA TYR A 14 5.31 -22.27 2.00
C TYR A 14 4.28 -21.13 1.98
N TYR A 15 4.71 -19.93 1.56
CA TYR A 15 3.83 -18.76 1.37
C TYR A 15 3.71 -18.33 -0.10
N ALA A 16 4.11 -19.18 -1.04
CA ALA A 16 3.97 -18.87 -2.46
C ALA A 16 2.49 -18.73 -2.83
N LEU A 17 2.18 -17.67 -3.58
CA LEU A 17 0.85 -17.46 -4.15
C LEU A 17 0.86 -17.89 -5.61
N ASP A 18 -0.18 -18.58 -6.04
CA ASP A 18 -0.33 -19.03 -7.43
C ASP A 18 -1.14 -18.01 -8.24
N PHE A 19 -0.45 -17.24 -9.08
CA PHE A 19 -1.08 -16.28 -9.99
C PHE A 19 -1.20 -16.78 -11.43
N SER A 20 -0.86 -18.05 -11.70
CA SER A 20 -0.75 -18.60 -13.07
C SER A 20 -2.05 -18.48 -13.88
N SER A 21 -3.20 -18.54 -13.21
CA SER A 21 -4.53 -18.44 -13.83
C SER A 21 -5.21 -17.07 -13.66
N ASN A 22 -4.60 -16.13 -12.93
CA ASN A 22 -5.19 -14.83 -12.63
C ASN A 22 -4.10 -13.79 -12.30
N LEU A 23 -3.51 -13.22 -13.35
CA LEU A 23 -2.38 -12.29 -13.22
C LEU A 23 -2.79 -10.95 -12.59
N PRO A 24 -1.92 -10.33 -11.78
CA PRO A 24 -2.17 -8.99 -11.27
C PRO A 24 -2.20 -7.97 -12.42
N PRO A 25 -3.10 -6.96 -12.36
CA PRO A 25 -3.06 -5.82 -13.28
C PRO A 25 -1.67 -5.17 -13.32
N GLY A 26 -1.19 -4.88 -14.52
CA GLY A 26 0.20 -4.48 -14.77
C GLY A 26 1.13 -5.63 -15.18
N THR A 27 0.62 -6.88 -15.17
CA THR A 27 1.29 -8.08 -15.68
C THR A 27 0.43 -8.75 -16.76
N ASP A 28 0.96 -8.88 -17.97
CA ASP A 28 0.22 -9.38 -19.13
C ASP A 28 0.39 -10.89 -19.35
N THR A 29 1.50 -11.47 -18.88
CA THR A 29 1.82 -12.90 -19.06
C THR A 29 2.48 -13.52 -17.82
N VAL A 30 2.38 -14.84 -17.68
CA VAL A 30 3.11 -15.60 -16.63
C VAL A 30 4.62 -15.44 -16.79
N ASP A 31 5.12 -15.40 -18.02
CA ASP A 31 6.55 -15.18 -18.28
C ASP A 31 7.02 -13.79 -17.78
N GLN A 32 6.18 -12.75 -17.93
CA GLN A 32 6.45 -11.44 -17.34
C GLN A 32 6.44 -11.48 -15.80
N LEU A 33 5.60 -12.32 -15.19
CA LEU A 33 5.59 -12.49 -13.74
C LEU A 33 6.89 -13.14 -13.24
N ASP A 34 7.34 -14.19 -13.93
CA ASP A 34 8.38 -15.09 -13.41
C ASP A 34 9.79 -14.74 -13.90
N ASN A 35 9.94 -14.38 -15.18
CA ASN A 35 11.24 -14.25 -15.84
C ASN A 35 11.53 -12.84 -16.34
N ASN A 36 10.50 -12.11 -16.80
CA ASN A 36 10.64 -10.84 -17.52
C ASN A 36 9.86 -9.69 -16.85
N GLN A 37 10.09 -9.52 -15.54
CA GLN A 37 9.40 -8.51 -14.74
C GLN A 37 9.66 -7.09 -15.25
N ARG A 38 8.56 -6.34 -15.49
CA ARG A 38 8.58 -4.92 -15.85
C ARG A 38 9.16 -4.12 -14.69
N GLN A 39 10.29 -3.47 -14.93
CA GLN A 39 10.97 -2.69 -13.91
C GLN A 39 10.26 -1.35 -13.62
N PRO A 40 10.42 -0.80 -12.41
CA PRO A 40 9.90 0.53 -12.06
C PRO A 40 10.38 1.60 -13.04
N ARG A 41 9.53 2.57 -13.39
CA ARG A 41 9.93 3.71 -14.24
C ARG A 41 11.03 4.55 -13.58
N PRO A 42 11.96 5.17 -14.34
CA PRO A 42 12.88 6.18 -13.78
C PRO A 42 12.10 7.41 -13.29
N PRO A 43 12.67 8.21 -12.35
CA PRO A 43 12.02 9.43 -11.88
C PRO A 43 11.87 10.43 -13.02
N SER A 44 10.71 11.07 -13.08
CA SER A 44 10.48 12.21 -13.96
C SER A 44 10.93 13.49 -13.24
N GLU A 45 11.49 14.43 -13.99
CA GLU A 45 11.87 15.74 -13.46
C GLU A 45 10.87 16.81 -13.94
N PRO A 46 10.43 17.73 -13.07
CA PRO A 46 9.62 18.87 -13.47
C PRO A 46 10.27 19.68 -14.60
N HIS A 47 9.51 20.00 -15.63
CA HIS A 47 9.98 20.85 -16.74
C HIS A 47 10.12 22.32 -16.36
N ARG A 48 9.69 22.70 -15.16
CA ARG A 48 9.69 24.05 -14.60
C ARG A 48 9.78 23.97 -13.08
N SER A 49 9.95 25.13 -12.43
CA SER A 49 9.73 25.24 -10.99
C SER A 49 8.29 24.87 -10.64
N VAL A 50 8.15 23.94 -9.71
CA VAL A 50 6.84 23.50 -9.21
C VAL A 50 6.14 24.68 -8.54
N PRO A 51 4.91 25.05 -8.97
CA PRO A 51 4.18 26.15 -8.36
C PRO A 51 3.97 25.95 -6.85
N GLU A 52 4.23 26.99 -6.05
CA GLU A 52 3.87 26.97 -4.64
C GLU A 52 2.36 27.03 -4.44
N TRP A 53 1.88 26.60 -3.27
CA TRP A 53 0.47 26.80 -2.92
C TRP A 53 0.15 28.29 -2.86
N PRO A 54 -1.08 28.69 -3.26
CA PRO A 54 -1.51 30.06 -3.07
C PRO A 54 -1.44 30.45 -1.58
N PRO A 55 -1.26 31.75 -1.25
CA PRO A 55 -1.35 32.25 0.11
C PRO A 55 -2.64 31.81 0.80
N GLU A 56 -2.62 31.68 2.13
CA GLU A 56 -3.76 31.13 2.89
C GLU A 56 -5.04 31.96 2.69
N GLU A 57 -4.90 33.29 2.61
CA GLU A 57 -5.97 34.25 2.34
C GLU A 57 -6.65 34.07 0.97
N GLU A 58 -5.98 33.42 0.02
CA GLU A 58 -6.47 33.11 -1.33
C GLU A 58 -7.07 31.69 -1.44
N ARG A 59 -6.88 30.84 -0.42
CA ARG A 59 -7.38 29.45 -0.39
C ARG A 59 -8.88 29.36 -0.07
N LYS A 60 -9.70 29.93 -0.95
CA LYS A 60 -11.18 29.96 -0.80
C LYS A 60 -11.88 29.06 -1.82
N GLY A 61 -13.03 28.52 -1.43
CA GLY A 61 -13.88 27.72 -2.33
C GLY A 61 -13.17 26.46 -2.86
N LYS A 62 -13.11 26.31 -4.20
CA LYS A 62 -12.53 25.14 -4.89
C LYS A 62 -11.04 25.30 -5.21
N TRP A 63 -10.29 26.01 -4.35
CA TRP A 63 -8.88 26.34 -4.60
C TRP A 63 -8.01 25.10 -4.81
N ILE A 64 -8.27 23.98 -4.13
CA ILE A 64 -7.51 22.73 -4.29
C ILE A 64 -7.59 22.25 -5.74
N SER A 65 -8.81 22.12 -6.30
CA SER A 65 -8.99 21.72 -7.69
C SER A 65 -8.38 22.72 -8.67
N ALA A 66 -8.54 24.02 -8.40
CA ALA A 66 -7.94 25.07 -9.24
C ALA A 66 -6.41 24.97 -9.27
N TYR A 67 -5.79 24.78 -8.11
CA TYR A 67 -4.34 24.60 -7.99
C TYR A 67 -3.87 23.31 -8.66
N LEU A 68 -4.55 22.17 -8.42
CA LEU A 68 -4.21 20.89 -9.04
C LEU A 68 -4.23 20.97 -10.57
N ASN A 69 -5.19 21.69 -11.17
CA ASN A 69 -5.26 21.90 -12.63
C ASN A 69 -4.06 22.66 -13.20
N THR A 70 -3.28 23.36 -12.36
CA THR A 70 -2.06 24.04 -12.82
C THR A 70 -0.85 23.11 -12.89
N LEU A 71 -0.93 21.92 -12.29
CA LEU A 71 0.19 20.99 -12.15
C LEU A 71 0.23 19.96 -13.27
N ASP A 72 1.41 19.52 -13.66
CA ASP A 72 1.65 18.41 -14.58
C ASP A 72 1.68 17.07 -13.82
N PRO A 73 0.71 16.16 -14.03
CA PRO A 73 0.68 14.88 -13.33
C PRO A 73 1.83 13.91 -13.69
N GLU A 74 2.54 14.11 -14.80
CA GLU A 74 3.66 13.23 -15.17
C GLU A 74 4.95 13.57 -14.44
N THR A 75 5.15 14.84 -14.10
CA THR A 75 6.42 15.34 -13.55
C THR A 75 6.27 15.99 -12.17
N GLU A 76 5.08 16.48 -11.82
CA GLU A 76 4.78 17.20 -10.56
C GLU A 76 3.87 16.35 -9.62
N TYR A 77 3.85 15.02 -9.79
CA TYR A 77 3.00 14.09 -9.04
C TYR A 77 3.20 14.16 -7.51
N ASP A 78 4.42 14.41 -7.02
CA ASP A 78 4.68 14.54 -5.59
C ASP A 78 3.88 15.72 -4.99
N GLN A 79 3.83 16.85 -5.71
CA GLN A 79 3.09 18.04 -5.27
C GLN A 79 1.57 17.82 -5.35
N ILE A 80 1.10 17.09 -6.37
CA ILE A 80 -0.32 16.70 -6.48
C ILE A 80 -0.73 15.83 -5.29
N ILE A 81 0.04 14.79 -4.98
CA ILE A 81 -0.25 13.86 -3.88
C ILE A 81 -0.17 14.56 -2.53
N LYS A 82 0.84 15.39 -2.31
CA LYS A 82 0.96 16.23 -1.13
C LYS A 82 -0.27 17.12 -0.94
N THR A 83 -0.67 17.82 -2.00
CA THR A 83 -1.80 18.76 -1.94
C THR A 83 -3.13 18.04 -1.67
N ALA A 84 -3.37 16.93 -2.37
CA ALA A 84 -4.58 16.14 -2.18
C ALA A 84 -4.69 15.60 -0.76
N ASN A 85 -3.64 14.99 -0.22
CA ASN A 85 -3.71 14.33 1.08
C ASN A 85 -3.75 15.31 2.26
N PHE A 86 -3.02 16.43 2.19
CA PHE A 86 -2.93 17.36 3.33
C PHE A 86 -4.04 18.41 3.38
N PHE A 87 -4.76 18.66 2.28
CA PHE A 87 -5.85 19.65 2.27
C PHE A 87 -7.24 19.07 2.03
N SER A 88 -7.36 17.80 1.63
CA SER A 88 -8.66 17.12 1.51
C SER A 88 -8.83 15.91 2.43
N GLY A 89 -7.74 15.47 3.08
CA GLY A 89 -7.77 14.33 3.99
C GLY A 89 -8.56 14.59 5.28
N ASN A 90 -9.20 13.55 5.80
CA ASN A 90 -9.80 13.52 7.13
C ASN A 90 -9.22 12.32 7.90
N THR A 91 -8.72 12.57 9.11
CA THR A 91 -8.13 11.53 9.98
C THR A 91 -9.06 10.34 10.23
N PHE A 92 -10.38 10.55 10.29
CA PHE A 92 -11.34 9.45 10.41
C PHE A 92 -11.31 8.52 9.17
N ALA A 93 -11.33 9.11 7.97
CA ALA A 93 -11.28 8.36 6.72
C ALA A 93 -9.93 7.63 6.55
N VAL A 94 -8.82 8.28 6.94
CA VAL A 94 -7.49 7.67 6.97
C VAL A 94 -7.45 6.47 7.91
N ALA A 95 -8.00 6.60 9.12
CA ALA A 95 -8.04 5.51 10.09
C ALA A 95 -8.92 4.34 9.62
N MET A 96 -10.05 4.62 8.97
CA MET A 96 -10.91 3.61 8.38
C MET A 96 -10.23 2.88 7.21
N GLY A 97 -9.55 3.64 6.34
CA GLY A 97 -8.79 3.08 5.22
C GLY A 97 -7.62 2.23 5.68
N TYR A 98 -6.89 2.67 6.72
CA TYR A 98 -5.85 1.90 7.36
C TYR A 98 -6.37 0.59 7.94
N CYS A 99 -7.46 0.63 8.72
CA CYS A 99 -8.10 -0.57 9.26
C CYS A 99 -8.49 -1.55 8.16
N SER A 100 -9.20 -1.06 7.14
CA SER A 100 -9.69 -1.90 6.02
C SER A 100 -8.54 -2.49 5.20
N THR A 101 -7.51 -1.70 4.92
CA THR A 101 -6.33 -2.15 4.17
C THR A 101 -5.60 -3.25 4.93
N PHE A 102 -5.41 -3.11 6.25
CA PHE A 102 -4.76 -4.15 7.03
C PHE A 102 -5.55 -5.44 7.15
N VAL A 103 -6.89 -5.40 7.13
CA VAL A 103 -7.72 -6.62 7.05
C VAL A 103 -7.49 -7.37 5.72
N MET A 104 -7.29 -6.63 4.62
CA MET A 104 -6.96 -7.24 3.32
C MET A 104 -5.53 -7.81 3.30
N LEU A 105 -4.55 -7.07 3.84
CA LEU A 105 -3.14 -7.50 3.90
C LEU A 105 -2.90 -8.71 4.81
N THR A 106 -3.88 -9.12 5.59
CA THR A 106 -3.80 -10.32 6.46
C THR A 106 -4.60 -11.50 5.92
N GLN A 107 -5.18 -11.39 4.72
CA GLN A 107 -5.77 -12.54 4.02
C GLN A 107 -4.68 -13.48 3.46
N PRO A 108 -3.59 -12.99 2.84
CA PRO A 108 -2.49 -13.85 2.45
C PRO A 108 -1.80 -14.47 3.67
N PRO A 109 -1.38 -15.74 3.61
CA PRO A 109 -0.77 -16.42 4.75
C PRO A 109 0.56 -15.78 5.18
N GLY A 110 1.38 -15.32 4.23
CA GLY A 110 2.63 -14.59 4.53
C GLY A 110 2.38 -13.27 5.26
N GLY A 111 1.40 -12.49 4.80
CA GLY A 111 0.98 -11.25 5.45
C GLY A 111 0.44 -11.47 6.87
N ALA A 112 -0.42 -12.48 7.06
CA ALA A 112 -0.93 -12.88 8.37
C ALA A 112 0.21 -13.27 9.33
N ALA A 113 1.13 -14.13 8.89
CA ALA A 113 2.26 -14.57 9.69
C ALA A 113 3.18 -13.42 10.11
N ALA A 114 3.54 -12.54 9.17
CA ALA A 114 4.43 -11.40 9.42
C ALA A 114 3.86 -10.42 10.45
N ILE A 115 2.59 -10.04 10.29
CA ILE A 115 1.93 -9.08 11.18
C ILE A 115 1.69 -9.71 12.56
N HIS A 116 1.32 -11.00 12.60
CA HIS A 116 1.12 -11.73 13.84
C HIS A 116 2.42 -11.81 14.65
N PHE A 117 3.52 -12.22 14.01
CA PHE A 117 4.85 -12.29 14.64
C PHE A 117 5.28 -10.94 15.22
N GLY A 118 5.05 -9.85 14.47
CA GLY A 118 5.36 -8.51 14.95
C GLY A 118 4.61 -8.11 16.23
N ALA A 119 3.42 -8.69 16.47
CA ALA A 119 2.55 -8.51 17.63
C ALA A 119 2.16 -7.07 18.02
N ARG A 120 2.59 -6.06 17.24
CA ARG A 120 2.37 -4.63 17.53
C ARG A 120 0.89 -4.25 17.45
N ALA A 121 0.12 -4.93 16.60
CA ALA A 121 -1.33 -4.74 16.49
C ALA A 121 -2.03 -5.03 17.83
N PHE A 122 -1.57 -6.02 18.58
CA PHE A 122 -2.15 -6.41 19.87
C PHE A 122 -1.58 -5.61 21.04
N LYS A 123 -0.24 -5.46 21.09
CA LYS A 123 0.43 -4.90 22.28
C LYS A 123 0.39 -3.38 22.34
N ARG A 124 0.40 -2.71 21.19
CA ARG A 124 0.50 -1.24 21.07
C ARG A 124 -0.32 -0.71 19.88
N PRO A 125 -1.63 -1.02 19.82
CA PRO A 125 -2.48 -0.77 18.64
C PRO A 125 -2.42 0.67 18.14
N HIS A 126 -2.72 1.66 18.99
CA HIS A 126 -2.72 3.07 18.60
C HIS A 126 -1.33 3.58 18.19
N ARG A 127 -0.27 3.18 18.92
CA ARG A 127 1.10 3.56 18.58
C ARG A 127 1.53 2.98 17.22
N ARG A 128 1.08 1.76 16.88
CA ARG A 128 1.31 1.17 15.56
C ARG A 128 0.61 1.97 14.47
N PHE A 129 -0.66 2.34 14.70
CA PHE A 129 -1.44 3.16 13.78
C PHE A 129 -0.75 4.48 13.49
N TYR A 130 -0.54 5.33 14.50
CA TYR A 130 0.07 6.65 14.29
C TYR A 130 1.45 6.54 13.65
N LYS A 131 2.32 5.64 14.12
CA LYS A 131 3.65 5.46 13.51
C LYS A 131 3.57 5.11 12.03
N THR A 132 2.61 4.28 11.62
CA THR A 132 2.49 3.86 10.21
C THR A 132 1.84 4.97 9.37
N ALA A 133 0.80 5.61 9.90
CA ALA A 133 0.09 6.70 9.23
C ALA A 133 1.01 7.92 9.05
N ASP A 134 1.68 8.35 10.12
CA ASP A 134 2.63 9.47 10.09
C ASP A 134 3.75 9.20 9.09
N GLN A 135 4.28 7.98 9.06
CA GLN A 135 5.34 7.62 8.14
C GLN A 135 4.89 7.65 6.66
N LEU A 136 3.67 7.22 6.36
CA LEU A 136 3.09 7.37 5.01
C LEU A 136 2.86 8.84 4.65
N LEU A 137 2.35 9.64 5.59
CA LEU A 137 2.14 11.07 5.42
C LEU A 137 3.46 11.82 5.22
N ASP A 138 4.52 11.44 5.92
CA ASP A 138 5.87 11.99 5.71
C ASP A 138 6.32 11.74 4.26
N TRP A 139 6.09 10.54 3.73
CA TRP A 139 6.45 10.24 2.33
C TRP A 139 5.67 11.11 1.33
N MET A 140 4.39 11.38 1.62
CA MET A 140 3.56 12.27 0.82
C MET A 140 3.97 13.74 0.98
N TRP A 141 4.46 14.13 2.16
CA TRP A 141 4.86 15.50 2.47
C TRP A 141 6.19 15.90 1.82
N TYR A 142 7.19 15.04 1.96
CA TYR A 142 8.54 15.28 1.45
C TYR A 142 8.68 14.88 -0.02
N GLY A 143 7.80 14.01 -0.52
CA GLY A 143 7.84 13.50 -1.89
C GLY A 143 8.59 12.18 -1.99
N SER A 144 8.18 11.37 -2.96
CA SER A 144 8.57 9.97 -3.13
C SER A 144 10.08 9.75 -3.34
N ALA A 145 10.81 10.74 -3.84
CA ALA A 145 12.26 10.67 -4.10
C ALA A 145 13.14 11.40 -3.07
N SER A 146 12.55 12.03 -2.05
CA SER A 146 13.28 12.78 -1.01
C SER A 146 14.17 11.90 -0.13
N GLU A 147 15.21 12.49 0.45
CA GLU A 147 16.09 11.79 1.39
C GLU A 147 15.37 11.40 2.69
N GLU A 148 14.36 12.16 3.10
CA GLU A 148 13.45 11.84 4.21
C GLU A 148 12.69 10.54 3.91
N THR A 149 12.10 10.45 2.72
CA THR A 149 11.35 9.26 2.29
C THR A 149 12.25 8.04 2.17
N LYS A 150 13.41 8.18 1.52
CA LYS A 150 14.42 7.10 1.41
C LYS A 150 14.83 6.58 2.79
N ARG A 151 15.14 7.47 3.74
CA ARG A 151 15.50 7.10 5.11
C ARG A 151 14.35 6.39 5.84
N GLY A 152 13.13 6.89 5.66
CA GLY A 152 11.93 6.27 6.19
C GLY A 152 11.73 4.84 5.66
N ILE A 153 11.74 4.66 4.34
CA ILE A 153 11.56 3.36 3.70
C ILE A 153 12.68 2.39 4.09
N GLU A 154 13.93 2.85 4.17
CA GLU A 154 15.03 2.00 4.61
C GLU A 154 14.85 1.52 6.08
N ALA A 155 14.24 2.34 6.94
CA ALA A 155 13.87 1.88 8.29
C ALA A 155 12.79 0.79 8.26
N VAL A 156 11.87 0.83 7.29
CA VAL A 156 10.87 -0.22 7.08
C VAL A 156 11.52 -1.47 6.48
N ASN A 157 12.42 -1.35 5.51
CA ASN A 157 13.19 -2.48 4.96
C ASN A 157 13.96 -3.24 6.05
N ARG A 158 14.59 -2.52 7.00
CA ARG A 158 15.25 -3.16 8.17
C ARG A 158 14.26 -3.90 9.07
N LEU A 159 13.04 -3.37 9.22
CA LEU A 159 11.98 -4.02 9.97
C LEU A 159 11.50 -5.29 9.27
N HIS A 160 11.20 -5.24 7.98
CA HIS A 160 10.83 -6.41 7.17
C HIS A 160 11.92 -7.48 7.24
N LYS A 161 13.20 -7.08 7.15
CA LYS A 161 14.34 -7.98 7.31
C LYS A 161 14.41 -8.68 8.67
N THR A 162 13.92 -8.03 9.72
CA THR A 162 13.83 -8.68 11.04
C THR A 162 12.68 -9.67 11.11
N ILE A 163 11.57 -9.35 10.45
CA ILE A 163 10.35 -10.15 10.46
C ILE A 163 10.54 -11.44 9.65
N TRP A 164 11.03 -11.36 8.40
CA TRP A 164 11.16 -12.57 7.58
C TRP A 164 12.13 -13.59 8.17
N LYS A 165 13.09 -13.17 9.03
CA LYS A 165 14.03 -14.12 9.69
C LYS A 165 13.30 -15.10 10.59
N ASN A 166 12.10 -14.73 11.03
CA ASN A 166 11.25 -15.52 11.91
C ASN A 166 9.94 -15.94 11.22
N THR A 167 9.72 -15.44 10.00
CA THR A 167 8.59 -15.78 9.13
C THR A 167 9.12 -15.88 7.70
N PRO A 168 9.97 -16.88 7.39
CA PRO A 168 10.57 -16.98 6.07
C PRO A 168 9.49 -17.03 4.98
N GLU A 169 9.80 -16.43 3.84
CA GLU A 169 8.93 -16.21 2.69
C GLU A 169 7.78 -15.21 2.87
N ALA A 170 7.64 -14.62 4.07
CA ALA A 170 6.81 -13.45 4.20
C ALA A 170 7.48 -12.28 3.45
N PHE A 171 6.69 -11.54 2.65
CA PHE A 171 7.17 -10.44 1.79
C PHE A 171 7.92 -10.88 0.51
N SER A 172 7.88 -12.16 0.13
CA SER A 172 8.45 -12.64 -1.15
C SER A 172 7.64 -12.21 -2.37
N ASN A 173 6.34 -11.92 -2.21
CA ASN A 173 5.41 -11.64 -3.30
C ASN A 173 5.18 -10.14 -3.47
N PRO A 174 5.64 -9.51 -4.58
CA PRO A 174 5.42 -8.08 -4.80
C PRO A 174 3.96 -7.63 -4.71
N PRO A 175 2.96 -8.35 -5.25
CA PRO A 175 1.57 -7.91 -5.18
C PRO A 175 1.05 -7.68 -3.75
N GLU A 176 1.51 -8.47 -2.76
CA GLU A 176 1.14 -8.26 -1.35
C GLU A 176 1.67 -6.92 -0.82
N GLY A 177 2.93 -6.59 -1.16
CA GLY A 177 3.54 -5.31 -0.80
C GLY A 177 2.88 -4.14 -1.52
N GLN A 178 2.56 -4.30 -2.81
CA GLN A 178 1.90 -3.27 -3.63
C GLN A 178 0.54 -2.88 -3.06
N MET A 179 -0.24 -3.88 -2.63
CA MET A 179 -1.57 -3.65 -2.04
C MET A 179 -1.53 -2.69 -0.85
N SER A 180 -0.42 -2.64 -0.10
CA SER A 180 -0.29 -1.74 1.06
C SER A 180 -0.36 -0.25 0.70
N VAL A 181 0.15 0.14 -0.47
CA VAL A 181 0.12 1.54 -0.94
C VAL A 181 -1.06 1.76 -1.88
N ILE A 182 -1.42 0.78 -2.72
CA ILE A 182 -2.59 0.84 -3.60
C ILE A 182 -3.87 1.00 -2.76
N GLY A 183 -3.95 0.31 -1.61
CA GLY A 183 -5.05 0.46 -0.66
C GLY A 183 -5.24 1.91 -0.21
N SER A 184 -4.14 2.61 0.12
CA SER A 184 -4.21 4.04 0.48
C SER A 184 -4.66 4.94 -0.67
N ALA A 185 -4.31 4.61 -1.91
CA ALA A 185 -4.72 5.36 -3.09
C ALA A 185 -6.21 5.19 -3.41
N VAL A 186 -6.70 3.94 -3.40
CA VAL A 186 -8.01 3.58 -3.96
C VAL A 186 -9.12 3.60 -2.91
N PHE A 187 -8.81 3.39 -1.62
CA PHE A 187 -9.83 3.18 -0.58
C PHE A 187 -10.89 4.28 -0.52
N GLU A 188 -10.49 5.55 -0.60
CA GLU A 188 -11.46 6.65 -0.56
C GLU A 188 -12.44 6.61 -1.75
N THR A 189 -11.93 6.33 -2.95
CA THR A 189 -12.73 6.17 -4.17
C THR A 189 -13.65 4.96 -4.06
N TYR A 190 -13.14 3.84 -3.56
CA TYR A 190 -13.95 2.66 -3.26
C TYR A 190 -15.11 2.99 -2.30
N LEU A 191 -14.83 3.68 -1.20
CA LEU A 191 -15.83 4.07 -0.21
C LEU A 191 -16.88 5.01 -0.81
N ARG A 192 -16.46 6.02 -1.59
CA ARG A 192 -17.36 6.94 -2.30
C ARG A 192 -18.31 6.21 -3.25
N LYS A 193 -17.81 5.22 -4.00
CA LYS A 193 -18.63 4.36 -4.86
C LYS A 193 -19.60 3.51 -4.04
N LEU A 194 -19.12 2.88 -2.96
CA LEU A 194 -19.91 2.02 -2.09
C LEU A 194 -21.12 2.75 -1.47
N VAL A 195 -20.95 3.99 -1.02
CA VAL A 195 -22.03 4.78 -0.40
C VAL A 195 -22.86 5.59 -1.41
N GLY A 196 -22.58 5.48 -2.71
CA GLY A 196 -23.28 6.24 -3.75
C GLY A 196 -23.04 7.75 -3.69
N ALA A 197 -21.85 8.18 -3.27
CA ALA A 197 -21.51 9.61 -3.18
C ALA A 197 -21.64 10.29 -4.55
N LYS A 198 -21.99 11.59 -4.57
CA LYS A 198 -22.13 12.36 -5.82
C LYS A 198 -20.82 12.44 -6.62
N ASN A 199 -19.70 12.65 -5.92
CA ASN A 199 -18.37 12.69 -6.51
C ASN A 199 -17.66 11.37 -6.17
N GLN A 200 -17.71 10.44 -7.11
CA GLN A 200 -17.18 9.07 -6.94
C GLN A 200 -15.73 8.93 -7.36
N MET A 201 -15.27 9.75 -8.30
CA MET A 201 -13.91 9.71 -8.81
C MET A 201 -13.04 10.78 -8.14
N PRO A 202 -11.73 10.53 -7.98
CA PRO A 202 -10.80 11.55 -7.56
C PRO A 202 -10.64 12.62 -8.66
N HIS A 203 -9.95 13.70 -8.32
CA HIS A 203 -9.56 14.70 -9.32
C HIS A 203 -8.70 14.03 -10.42
N PRO A 204 -8.86 14.37 -11.72
CA PRO A 204 -8.11 13.73 -12.80
C PRO A 204 -6.59 13.75 -12.61
N HIS A 205 -6.03 14.87 -12.16
CA HIS A 205 -4.59 14.96 -11.88
C HIS A 205 -4.16 14.07 -10.70
N VAL A 206 -5.03 13.87 -9.71
CA VAL A 206 -4.75 12.95 -8.59
C VAL A 206 -4.79 11.50 -9.06
N ALA A 207 -5.79 11.13 -9.88
CA ALA A 207 -5.83 9.80 -10.52
C ALA A 207 -4.57 9.52 -11.35
N ALA A 208 -4.10 10.50 -12.12
CA ALA A 208 -2.90 10.38 -12.95
C ALA A 208 -1.59 10.35 -12.14
N ALA A 209 -1.52 11.09 -11.03
CA ALA A 209 -0.33 11.16 -10.18
C ALA A 209 -0.09 9.90 -9.33
N TRP A 210 -1.17 9.25 -8.85
CA TRP A 210 -1.09 8.11 -7.94
C TRP A 210 -0.22 6.95 -8.46
N PRO A 211 -0.39 6.45 -9.71
CA PRO A 211 0.44 5.36 -10.22
C PRO A 211 1.94 5.69 -10.21
N ALA A 212 2.33 6.89 -10.63
CA ALA A 212 3.74 7.30 -10.65
C ALA A 212 4.32 7.44 -9.25
N TRP A 213 3.58 8.09 -8.34
CA TRP A 213 3.99 8.28 -6.95
C TRP A 213 4.13 6.94 -6.21
N ALA A 214 3.13 6.07 -6.31
CA ALA A 214 3.12 4.80 -5.60
C ALA A 214 4.18 3.83 -6.14
N GLU A 215 4.37 3.76 -7.46
CA GLU A 215 5.46 2.97 -8.07
C GLU A 215 6.82 3.41 -7.54
N ARG A 216 7.07 4.73 -7.43
CA ARG A 216 8.33 5.29 -6.93
C ARG A 216 8.59 4.94 -5.47
N VAL A 217 7.55 5.02 -4.63
CA VAL A 217 7.63 4.63 -3.22
C VAL A 217 7.92 3.13 -3.13
N LEU A 218 7.14 2.29 -3.81
CA LEU A 218 7.29 0.83 -3.77
C LEU A 218 8.57 0.32 -4.42
N ALA A 219 9.13 1.05 -5.40
CA ALA A 219 10.42 0.75 -6.01
C ALA A 219 11.57 0.68 -4.97
N GLN A 220 11.44 1.40 -3.86
CA GLN A 220 12.44 1.47 -2.79
C GLN A 220 12.30 0.36 -1.74
N PHE A 221 11.17 -0.36 -1.74
CA PHE A 221 10.97 -1.52 -0.88
C PHE A 221 11.62 -2.75 -1.49
N ARG A 222 12.12 -3.64 -0.62
CA ARG A 222 12.78 -4.89 -1.01
C ARG A 222 11.90 -6.09 -0.66
N THR A 223 11.77 -7.04 -1.58
CA THR A 223 11.18 -8.36 -1.29
C THR A 223 12.19 -9.24 -0.55
N GLU A 224 11.75 -10.40 -0.08
CA GLU A 224 12.68 -11.47 0.28
C GLU A 224 13.25 -12.15 -0.98
N PRO A 225 14.53 -12.60 -0.96
CA PRO A 225 15.58 -12.23 0.00
C PRO A 225 16.08 -10.79 -0.20
N ALA A 226 16.57 -10.16 0.87
CA ALA A 226 17.13 -8.79 0.90
C ALA A 226 18.35 -8.52 0.03
N ASP A 227 18.81 -9.47 -0.78
CA ASP A 227 19.95 -9.23 -1.66
C ASP A 227 19.69 -8.08 -2.66
N GLY A 228 18.44 -7.59 -2.71
CA GLY A 228 18.02 -6.45 -3.50
C GLY A 228 17.67 -6.84 -4.93
N SER A 229 17.63 -8.15 -5.21
CA SER A 229 17.30 -8.70 -6.53
C SER A 229 15.91 -8.30 -7.00
N ARG A 230 14.98 -8.06 -6.06
CA ARG A 230 13.57 -7.76 -6.36
C ARG A 230 13.01 -6.64 -5.49
N SER A 231 12.21 -5.82 -6.14
CA SER A 231 11.55 -4.64 -5.59
C SER A 231 10.05 -4.84 -5.58
N PHE A 232 9.32 -4.22 -4.64
CA PHE A 232 7.86 -4.19 -4.72
C PHE A 232 7.33 -3.35 -5.89
N GLY A 233 8.16 -2.52 -6.53
CA GLY A 233 7.76 -1.74 -7.70
C GLY A 233 7.72 -2.52 -9.02
N VAL A 234 8.13 -3.80 -9.06
CA VAL A 234 8.09 -4.58 -10.31
C VAL A 234 6.65 -4.88 -10.74
N ASN A 235 6.38 -4.83 -12.05
CA ASN A 235 5.03 -5.02 -12.61
C ASN A 235 3.94 -4.12 -12.01
N PHE A 236 4.31 -2.99 -11.40
CA PHE A 236 3.35 -2.11 -10.73
C PHE A 236 2.32 -1.51 -11.71
N PRO A 237 1.03 -1.37 -11.32
CA PRO A 237 0.00 -0.67 -12.10
C PRO A 237 0.39 0.75 -12.53
N ARG A 238 0.19 1.12 -13.80
CA ARG A 238 0.63 2.41 -14.37
C ARG A 238 -0.50 3.40 -14.66
N THR A 239 -1.74 2.97 -14.55
CA THR A 239 -2.92 3.84 -14.72
C THR A 239 -3.84 3.75 -13.50
N TRP A 240 -4.72 4.73 -13.34
CA TRP A 240 -5.73 4.70 -12.28
C TRP A 240 -6.65 3.47 -12.41
N ASP A 241 -7.03 3.12 -13.64
CA ASP A 241 -7.88 1.94 -13.88
C ASP A 241 -7.15 0.64 -13.53
N GLU A 242 -5.83 0.55 -13.79
CA GLU A 242 -5.04 -0.59 -13.33
C GLU A 242 -4.93 -0.62 -11.79
N LEU A 243 -4.84 0.52 -11.10
CA LEU A 243 -4.85 0.55 -9.63
C LEU A 243 -6.20 0.09 -9.04
N GLU A 244 -7.32 0.58 -9.58
CA GLU A 244 -8.65 0.13 -9.16
C GLU A 244 -8.87 -1.35 -9.49
N GLY A 245 -8.43 -1.77 -10.68
CA GLY A 245 -8.43 -3.16 -11.10
C GLY A 245 -7.62 -4.03 -10.15
N PHE A 246 -6.42 -3.60 -9.77
CA PHE A 246 -5.55 -4.33 -8.84
C PHE A 246 -6.20 -4.45 -7.46
N TYR A 247 -6.77 -3.36 -6.95
CA TYR A 247 -7.45 -3.36 -5.65
C TYR A 247 -8.58 -4.41 -5.61
N ARG A 248 -9.38 -4.51 -6.67
CA ARG A 248 -10.45 -5.52 -6.79
C ARG A 248 -9.90 -6.92 -7.01
N TRP A 249 -8.95 -7.07 -7.93
CA TRP A 249 -8.27 -8.33 -8.20
C TRP A 249 -7.74 -8.96 -6.92
N PHE A 250 -7.09 -8.17 -6.06
CA PHE A 250 -6.55 -8.65 -4.78
C PHE A 250 -7.63 -9.12 -3.81
N GLN A 251 -8.79 -8.45 -3.78
CA GLN A 251 -9.94 -8.85 -2.95
C GLN A 251 -10.58 -10.16 -3.41
N ASP A 252 -10.55 -10.43 -4.71
CA ASP A 252 -11.18 -11.60 -5.33
C ASP A 252 -10.26 -12.84 -5.36
N LEU A 253 -9.03 -12.72 -4.83
CA LEU A 253 -8.10 -13.84 -4.76
C LEU A 253 -8.65 -14.97 -3.86
N PRO A 254 -8.46 -16.24 -4.23
CA PRO A 254 -9.02 -17.38 -3.51
C PRO A 254 -8.16 -17.72 -2.28
N PHE A 255 -7.98 -16.77 -1.36
CA PHE A 255 -7.13 -16.93 -0.16
C PHE A 255 -7.52 -18.13 0.69
N ASP A 256 -8.79 -18.53 0.69
CA ASP A 256 -9.24 -19.76 1.37
C ASP A 256 -8.55 -21.04 0.88
N LYS A 257 -8.11 -21.07 -0.38
CA LYS A 257 -7.34 -22.17 -0.97
C LYS A 257 -5.86 -22.09 -0.65
N TRP A 258 -5.34 -20.89 -0.43
CA TRP A 258 -3.91 -20.62 -0.22
C TRP A 258 -3.53 -20.54 1.26
N THR A 259 -4.51 -20.50 2.16
CA THR A 259 -4.29 -20.39 3.61
C THR A 259 -4.60 -21.69 4.35
N ASN A 260 -3.84 -21.98 5.40
CA ASN A 260 -4.09 -23.08 6.32
C ASN A 260 -4.90 -22.61 7.56
N SER A 261 -5.25 -23.52 8.47
CA SER A 261 -6.04 -23.18 9.66
C SER A 261 -5.30 -22.22 10.61
N GLU A 262 -4.00 -22.41 10.81
CA GLU A 262 -3.19 -21.57 11.70
C GLU A 262 -3.10 -20.13 11.18
N ASP A 263 -2.79 -19.94 9.89
CA ASP A 263 -2.65 -18.61 9.31
C ASP A 263 -4.01 -17.90 9.15
N ARG A 264 -5.11 -18.65 8.98
CA ARG A 264 -6.48 -18.12 9.06
C ARG A 264 -6.80 -17.59 10.45
N GLU A 265 -6.45 -18.31 11.51
CA GLU A 265 -6.63 -17.85 12.90
C GLU A 265 -5.80 -16.60 13.19
N LYS A 266 -4.55 -16.55 12.72
CA LYS A 266 -3.71 -15.34 12.81
C LYS A 266 -4.37 -14.16 12.11
N GLY A 267 -4.80 -14.34 10.86
CA GLY A 267 -5.47 -13.31 10.07
C GLY A 267 -6.73 -12.77 10.76
N HIS A 268 -7.55 -13.68 11.32
CA HIS A 268 -8.74 -13.32 12.09
C HIS A 268 -8.40 -12.49 13.33
N ALA A 269 -7.48 -12.96 14.18
CA ALA A 269 -7.08 -12.25 15.39
C ALA A 269 -6.53 -10.85 15.08
N ILE A 270 -5.74 -10.73 14.00
CA ILE A 270 -5.21 -9.43 13.56
C ILE A 270 -6.35 -8.51 13.09
N ALA A 271 -7.28 -9.01 12.28
CA ALA A 271 -8.43 -8.24 11.82
C ALA A 271 -9.25 -7.70 12.99
N GLU A 272 -9.53 -8.53 14.00
CA GLU A 272 -10.19 -8.10 15.23
C GLU A 272 -9.39 -7.00 15.95
N ALA A 273 -8.06 -7.14 16.04
CA ALA A 273 -7.22 -6.13 16.69
C ALA A 273 -7.28 -4.77 15.98
N PHE A 274 -7.28 -4.74 14.63
CA PHE A 274 -7.41 -3.50 13.87
C PHE A 274 -8.80 -2.88 13.99
N VAL A 275 -9.86 -3.69 13.89
CA VAL A 275 -11.25 -3.23 14.08
C VAL A 275 -11.43 -2.67 15.49
N ASN A 276 -10.94 -3.36 16.51
CA ASN A 276 -11.02 -2.89 17.90
C ASN A 276 -10.24 -1.60 18.12
N GLN A 277 -9.04 -1.47 17.54
CA GLN A 277 -8.26 -0.24 17.60
C GLN A 277 -9.01 0.94 16.98
N PHE A 278 -9.60 0.75 15.80
CA PHE A 278 -10.39 1.78 15.11
C PHE A 278 -11.62 2.15 15.93
N SER A 279 -12.39 1.16 16.37
CA SER A 279 -13.60 1.35 17.18
C SER A 279 -13.33 2.09 18.48
N THR A 280 -12.23 1.75 19.18
CA THR A 280 -11.84 2.42 20.43
C THR A 280 -11.47 3.89 20.19
N LEU A 281 -10.84 4.20 19.06
CA LEU A 281 -10.40 5.56 18.75
C LEU A 281 -11.55 6.47 18.34
N TRP A 282 -12.53 5.96 17.60
CA TRP A 282 -13.55 6.78 16.93
C TRP A 282 -14.98 6.58 17.44
N PHE A 283 -15.24 5.49 18.17
CA PHE A 283 -16.52 5.18 18.80
C PHE A 283 -16.29 4.84 20.28
N PRO A 284 -15.71 5.75 21.07
CA PRO A 284 -15.51 5.51 22.50
C PRO A 284 -16.87 5.32 23.18
N LYS A 285 -16.90 4.42 24.16
CA LYS A 285 -18.06 4.22 25.03
C LYS A 285 -18.15 5.31 26.09
#